data_AF-A0A1R3TRU7-F1
#
_entry.id   AF-A0A1R3TRU7-F1
#
_cell.length_a   1.000
_cell.length_b   1.000
_cell.length_c   1.000
_cell.angle_alpha   90.00
_cell.angle_beta   90.00
_cell.angle_gamma   90.00
#
_symmetry.space_group_name_H-M   'P 1'
#
loop_
_entity.id
_entity.type
_entity.pdbx_description
1 polymer ?
#
loop_
_entity_poly.entity_id
_entity_poly.type
_entity_poly.pdbx_seq_one_letter_code
_entity_poly.pdbx_strand_id
1 'polypeptide(L)'
;MGQKKRKAVGLLNRIQFIDLAEAVTQSATARKAWLRSYLQRALDGGKFPSYRNFRRAIPTIYGVTRGLDPSGPVTRRELEHHIKLACKGTDEAINVEAALALFDLTRPKKYQAWDHAPRHLPLGLNRTASIGLEVELVSGSELIFQYPYPRKSRLDDSTITVLLSIIHHAYAIGDREKAEVELADLSCDFETRDMRREKLPKTRSPRIIRLQPSDLISLENLGPDIQSVQDLLLELGDESD
;
A
#
# COMPACT_ATOMS: atom_id res chain seq x y z
N MET A 1 12.15 -17.89 24.64
CA MET A 1 12.06 -16.62 23.86
C MET A 1 10.85 -15.85 24.36
N GLY A 2 11.04 -14.63 24.89
CA GLY A 2 9.98 -13.80 25.45
C GLY A 2 8.88 -13.43 24.44
N GLN A 3 7.70 -13.02 24.91
CA GLN A 3 6.57 -12.63 24.05
C GLN A 3 6.92 -11.44 23.15
N LYS A 4 7.57 -10.41 23.71
CA LYS A 4 8.07 -9.22 23.00
C LYS A 4 9.01 -9.59 21.85
N LYS A 5 10.05 -10.38 22.12
CA LYS A 5 10.97 -10.92 21.10
C LYS A 5 10.27 -11.68 19.97
N ARG A 6 9.33 -12.57 20.31
CA ARG A 6 8.55 -13.32 19.31
C ARG A 6 7.70 -12.38 18.42
N LYS A 7 7.10 -11.35 19.01
CA LYS A 7 6.31 -10.36 18.26
C LYS A 7 7.19 -9.51 17.36
N ALA A 8 8.33 -9.03 17.85
CA ALA A 8 9.30 -8.28 17.05
C ALA A 8 9.77 -9.09 15.82
N VAL A 9 10.19 -10.34 16.01
CA VAL A 9 10.56 -11.24 14.90
C VAL A 9 9.39 -11.48 13.94
N GLY A 10 8.18 -11.64 14.48
CA GLY A 10 6.97 -11.76 13.67
C GLY A 10 6.70 -10.54 12.79
N LEU A 11 6.92 -9.33 13.32
CA LEU A 11 6.78 -8.08 12.58
C LEU A 11 7.88 -7.92 11.54
N LEU A 12 9.13 -8.28 11.83
CA LEU A 12 10.20 -8.27 10.82
C LEU A 12 9.87 -9.09 9.58
N ASN A 13 9.22 -10.24 9.77
CA ASN A 13 8.87 -11.14 8.68
C ASN A 13 7.58 -10.76 7.95
N ARG A 14 6.77 -9.84 8.51
CA ARG A 14 5.40 -9.57 8.02
C ARG A 14 5.04 -8.08 8.00
N ILE A 15 6.01 -7.19 8.20
CA ILE A 15 5.78 -5.75 8.11
C ILE A 15 5.20 -5.46 6.74
N GLN A 16 4.06 -4.75 6.70
CA GLN A 16 3.52 -4.34 5.43
C GLN A 16 4.46 -3.31 4.83
N PHE A 17 4.66 -3.35 3.51
CA PHE A 17 5.62 -2.44 2.88
C PHE A 17 5.27 -0.95 3.12
N ILE A 18 3.99 -0.62 3.30
CA ILE A 18 3.57 0.74 3.68
C ILE A 18 4.03 1.13 5.08
N ASP A 19 3.92 0.22 6.06
CA ASP A 19 4.40 0.44 7.42
C ASP A 19 5.93 0.58 7.42
N LEU A 20 6.60 -0.17 6.54
CA LEU A 20 8.04 -0.02 6.31
C LEU A 20 8.37 1.35 5.73
N ALA A 21 7.64 1.83 4.72
CA ALA A 21 7.84 3.14 4.13
C ALA A 21 7.65 4.27 5.17
N GLU A 22 6.59 4.20 5.97
CA GLU A 22 6.34 5.16 7.06
C GLU A 22 7.46 5.15 8.11
N ALA A 23 8.00 3.97 8.45
CA ALA A 23 9.11 3.84 9.39
C ALA A 23 10.43 4.38 8.84
N VAL A 24 10.72 4.15 7.56
CA VAL A 24 11.91 4.65 6.86
C VAL A 24 11.90 6.18 6.79
N THR A 25 10.75 6.79 6.52
CA THR A 25 10.59 8.26 6.48
C THR A 25 10.84 8.94 7.82
N GLN A 26 10.74 8.22 8.95
CA GLN A 26 11.07 8.80 10.24
C GLN A 26 12.57 9.13 10.32
N SER A 27 12.92 10.24 10.99
CA SER A 27 14.32 10.50 11.33
C SER A 27 14.89 9.37 12.17
N ALA A 28 16.22 9.17 12.14
CA ALA A 28 16.88 8.10 12.90
C ALA A 28 16.45 8.07 14.38
N THR A 29 16.34 9.24 15.02
CA THR A 29 15.91 9.37 16.42
C THR A 29 14.43 9.04 16.63
N ALA A 30 13.55 9.46 15.70
CA ALA A 30 12.10 9.24 15.81
C ALA A 30 11.68 7.80 15.44
N ARG A 31 12.46 7.15 14.57
CA ARG A 31 12.18 5.80 14.06
C ARG A 31 12.04 4.76 15.17
N LYS A 32 12.93 4.77 16.17
CA LYS A 32 12.85 3.83 17.30
C LYS A 32 11.56 4.02 18.11
N ALA A 33 11.14 5.26 18.35
CA ALA A 33 9.91 5.55 19.07
C ALA A 33 8.66 5.12 18.29
N TRP A 34 8.66 5.34 16.97
CA TRP A 34 7.62 4.86 16.07
C TRP A 34 7.52 3.32 16.11
N LEU A 35 8.65 2.62 15.98
CA LEU A 35 8.71 1.15 16.01
C LEU A 35 8.32 0.57 17.36
N ARG A 36 8.66 1.24 18.47
CA ARG A 36 8.21 0.86 19.81
C ARG A 36 6.69 0.91 19.92
N SER A 37 6.08 1.98 19.42
CA SER A 37 4.61 2.12 19.40
C SER A 37 3.95 1.07 18.49
N TYR A 38 4.57 0.79 17.35
CA TYR A 38 4.12 -0.23 16.40
C TYR A 38 4.19 -1.64 17.00
N LEU A 39 5.29 -1.98 17.69
CA LEU A 39 5.46 -3.25 18.41
C LEU A 39 4.47 -3.36 19.58
N GLN A 40 4.28 -2.30 20.36
CA GLN A 40 3.35 -2.30 21.49
C GLN A 40 1.93 -2.61 21.03
N ARG A 41 1.46 -1.98 19.95
CA ARG A 41 0.15 -2.29 19.36
C ARG A 41 0.02 -3.78 19.01
N ALA A 42 1.08 -4.42 18.49
CA ALA A 42 1.07 -5.84 18.16
C ALA A 42 1.08 -6.76 19.39
N LEU A 43 1.66 -6.28 20.51
CA LEU A 43 1.62 -6.96 21.81
C LEU A 43 0.22 -6.90 22.42
N ASP A 44 -0.43 -5.75 22.33
CA ASP A 44 -1.79 -5.50 22.82
C ASP A 44 -2.88 -6.20 21.98
N GLY A 45 -2.49 -6.98 20.96
CA GLY A 45 -3.41 -7.68 20.06
C GLY A 45 -4.10 -6.76 19.05
N GLY A 46 -3.63 -5.52 18.90
CA GLY A 46 -4.13 -4.58 17.90
C GLY A 46 -3.96 -5.12 16.48
N LYS A 47 -5.02 -4.99 15.67
CA LYS A 47 -4.99 -5.37 14.25
C LYS A 47 -4.53 -4.21 13.39
N PHE A 48 -3.68 -4.47 12.40
CA PHE A 48 -3.32 -3.51 11.37
C PHE A 48 -4.39 -3.47 10.27
N PRO A 49 -4.74 -2.29 9.72
CA PRO A 49 -5.65 -2.21 8.58
C PRO A 49 -5.05 -3.00 7.41
N SER A 50 -5.71 -4.08 7.00
CA SER A 50 -5.21 -4.90 5.88
C SER A 50 -5.85 -4.55 4.55
N TYR A 51 -7.04 -3.91 4.58
CA TYR A 51 -7.89 -3.66 3.41
C TYR A 51 -8.00 -4.86 2.46
N ARG A 52 -7.95 -6.08 3.02
CA ARG A 52 -7.82 -7.32 2.25
C ARG A 52 -8.95 -7.48 1.24
N ASN A 53 -10.17 -7.13 1.63
CA ASN A 53 -11.33 -7.25 0.75
C ASN A 53 -11.29 -6.23 -0.38
N PHE A 54 -10.88 -4.99 -0.11
CA PHE A 54 -10.61 -4.00 -1.15
C PHE A 54 -9.52 -4.47 -2.12
N ARG A 55 -8.38 -4.98 -1.61
CA ARG A 55 -7.27 -5.47 -2.45
C ARG A 55 -7.72 -6.59 -3.39
N ARG A 56 -8.55 -7.52 -2.91
CA ARG A 56 -9.15 -8.59 -3.73
C ARG A 56 -10.05 -8.08 -4.86
N ALA A 57 -10.63 -6.90 -4.71
CA ALA A 57 -11.48 -6.29 -5.73
C ALA A 57 -10.68 -5.52 -6.80
N ILE A 58 -9.38 -5.24 -6.58
CA ILE A 58 -8.54 -4.46 -7.52
C ILE A 58 -8.59 -5.03 -8.96
N PRO A 59 -8.42 -6.34 -9.19
CA PRO A 59 -8.52 -6.90 -10.55
C PRO A 59 -9.87 -6.59 -11.22
N THR A 60 -10.97 -6.69 -10.47
CA THR A 60 -12.31 -6.37 -10.95
C THR A 60 -12.48 -4.88 -11.23
N ILE A 61 -11.95 -4.00 -10.37
CA ILE A 61 -12.02 -2.54 -10.53
C ILE A 61 -11.35 -2.12 -11.84
N TYR A 62 -10.14 -2.62 -12.08
CA TYR A 62 -9.41 -2.33 -13.31
C TYR A 62 -9.96 -3.07 -14.54
N GLY A 63 -10.84 -4.05 -14.34
CA GLY A 63 -11.41 -4.86 -15.41
C GLY A 63 -10.34 -5.70 -16.10
N VAL A 64 -9.52 -6.40 -15.31
CA VAL A 64 -8.46 -7.28 -15.82
C VAL A 64 -9.02 -8.23 -16.88
N THR A 65 -8.42 -8.19 -18.07
CA THR A 65 -8.77 -9.08 -19.18
C THR A 65 -8.20 -10.47 -18.89
N ARG A 66 -8.98 -11.32 -18.20
CA ARG A 66 -8.59 -12.71 -17.93
C ARG A 66 -8.84 -13.59 -19.15
N GLY A 67 -7.88 -13.62 -20.07
CA GLY A 67 -7.93 -14.54 -21.21
C GLY A 67 -9.10 -14.26 -22.17
N LEU A 68 -9.87 -15.31 -22.50
CA LEU A 68 -10.94 -15.30 -23.51
C LEU A 68 -12.32 -14.90 -22.98
N ASP A 69 -12.43 -14.38 -21.74
CA ASP A 69 -13.72 -13.98 -21.17
C ASP A 69 -14.35 -12.84 -21.99
N PRO A 70 -15.49 -13.09 -22.68
CA PRO A 70 -16.10 -12.11 -23.56
C PRO A 70 -16.98 -11.10 -22.81
N SER A 71 -17.03 -11.17 -21.47
CA SER A 71 -17.84 -10.24 -20.67
C SER A 71 -17.34 -8.81 -20.81
N GLY A 72 -18.29 -7.88 -20.94
CA GLY A 72 -17.99 -6.46 -20.97
C GLY A 72 -17.39 -5.96 -19.66
N PRO A 73 -16.75 -4.77 -19.66
CA PRO A 73 -16.21 -4.19 -18.44
C PRO A 73 -17.30 -4.00 -17.38
N VAL A 74 -16.97 -4.34 -16.12
CA VAL A 74 -17.90 -4.22 -14.99
C VAL A 74 -18.44 -2.80 -14.87
N THR A 75 -19.75 -2.66 -14.69
CA THR A 75 -20.38 -1.36 -14.43
C THR A 75 -20.14 -0.94 -12.98
N ARG A 76 -20.26 0.37 -12.72
CA ARG A 76 -20.16 0.93 -11.38
C ARG A 76 -21.12 0.29 -10.37
N ARG A 77 -22.36 0.00 -10.81
CA ARG A 77 -23.42 -0.62 -9.98
C ARG A 77 -23.12 -2.10 -9.67
N GLU A 78 -22.62 -2.84 -10.65
CA GLU A 78 -22.20 -4.24 -10.46
C GLU A 78 -21.01 -4.34 -9.53
N LEU A 79 -20.02 -3.44 -9.67
CA LEU A 79 -18.88 -3.35 -8.77
C LEU A 79 -19.32 -3.08 -7.33
N GLU A 80 -20.20 -2.11 -7.11
CA GLU A 80 -20.76 -1.82 -5.78
C GLU A 80 -21.41 -3.06 -5.17
N HIS A 81 -22.25 -3.77 -5.94
CA HIS A 81 -22.90 -4.99 -5.48
C HIS A 81 -21.90 -6.09 -5.12
N HIS A 82 -20.91 -6.33 -5.99
CA HIS A 82 -19.86 -7.33 -5.78
C HIS A 82 -19.09 -7.08 -4.49
N ILE A 83 -18.70 -5.82 -4.24
CA ILE A 83 -17.90 -5.46 -3.06
C ILE A 83 -18.73 -5.50 -1.78
N LYS A 84 -20.01 -5.09 -1.82
CA LYS A 84 -20.92 -5.24 -0.67
C LYS A 84 -21.03 -6.71 -0.26
N LEU A 85 -21.19 -7.62 -1.22
CA LEU A 85 -21.23 -9.05 -0.95
C LEU A 85 -19.90 -9.57 -0.38
N ALA A 86 -18.77 -9.18 -0.98
CA ALA A 86 -17.44 -9.63 -0.54
C ALA A 86 -17.02 -9.06 0.83
N CYS A 87 -17.52 -7.89 1.22
CA CYS A 87 -17.17 -7.20 2.45
C CYS A 87 -18.23 -7.28 3.55
N LYS A 88 -19.28 -8.09 3.37
CA LYS A 88 -20.42 -8.17 4.30
C LYS A 88 -19.94 -8.39 5.74
N GLY A 89 -20.25 -7.44 6.62
CA GLY A 89 -19.88 -7.49 8.04
C GLY A 89 -18.42 -7.11 8.37
N THR A 90 -17.62 -6.64 7.40
CA THR A 90 -16.23 -6.20 7.61
C THR A 90 -15.96 -4.87 6.91
N ASP A 91 -16.09 -3.77 7.65
CA ASP A 91 -15.81 -2.39 7.16
C ASP A 91 -16.40 -2.11 5.77
N GLU A 92 -17.60 -2.65 5.49
CA GLU A 92 -18.20 -2.73 4.15
C GLU A 92 -18.24 -1.36 3.46
N ALA A 93 -18.79 -0.35 4.15
CA ALA A 93 -18.93 1.00 3.61
C ALA A 93 -17.58 1.60 3.18
N ILE A 94 -16.51 1.40 3.97
CA ILE A 94 -15.18 1.96 3.69
C ILE A 94 -14.57 1.30 2.45
N ASN A 95 -14.74 -0.02 2.31
CA ASN A 95 -14.21 -0.78 1.17
C ASN A 95 -14.98 -0.46 -0.12
N VAL A 96 -16.31 -0.33 -0.05
CA VAL A 96 -17.14 0.07 -1.19
C VAL A 96 -16.75 1.48 -1.66
N GLU A 97 -16.65 2.43 -0.73
CA GLU A 97 -16.26 3.81 -1.05
C GLU A 97 -14.87 3.88 -1.70
N ALA A 98 -13.89 3.14 -1.17
CA ALA A 98 -12.53 3.09 -1.73
C ALA A 98 -12.52 2.55 -3.16
N ALA A 99 -13.26 1.47 -3.40
CA ALA A 99 -13.29 0.84 -4.70
C ALA A 99 -14.03 1.66 -5.76
N LEU A 100 -15.15 2.28 -5.39
CA LEU A 100 -15.84 3.20 -6.29
C LEU A 100 -14.97 4.42 -6.62
N ALA A 101 -14.25 4.97 -5.64
CA ALA A 101 -13.31 6.05 -5.89
C ALA A 101 -12.17 5.64 -6.84
N LEU A 102 -11.60 4.44 -6.68
CA LEU A 102 -10.59 3.93 -7.61
C LEU A 102 -11.16 3.68 -9.01
N PHE A 103 -12.38 3.14 -9.10
CA PHE A 103 -13.08 2.91 -10.37
C PHE A 103 -13.29 4.22 -11.12
N ASP A 104 -13.85 5.23 -10.44
CA ASP A 104 -14.13 6.53 -11.02
C ASP A 104 -12.83 7.28 -11.41
N LEU A 105 -11.74 7.09 -10.64
CA LEU A 105 -10.41 7.67 -10.92
C LEU A 105 -9.73 7.08 -12.16
N THR A 106 -9.85 5.76 -12.37
CA THR A 106 -9.08 5.03 -13.37
C THR A 106 -9.79 4.89 -14.71
N ARG A 107 -11.13 4.89 -14.74
CA ARG A 107 -11.90 4.73 -15.99
C ARG A 107 -11.58 5.79 -17.06
N PRO A 108 -11.49 7.10 -16.75
CA PRO A 108 -11.14 8.11 -17.75
C PRO A 108 -9.76 7.91 -18.38
N LYS A 109 -8.84 7.24 -17.67
CA LYS A 109 -7.47 6.93 -18.14
C LYS A 109 -7.43 5.79 -19.14
N LYS A 110 -8.51 5.00 -19.26
CA LYS A 110 -8.61 3.84 -20.16
C LYS A 110 -7.48 2.83 -19.98
N TYR A 111 -7.02 2.65 -18.73
CA TYR A 111 -6.04 1.61 -18.42
C TYR A 111 -6.60 0.25 -18.78
N GLN A 112 -5.76 -0.57 -19.41
CA GLN A 112 -5.94 -2.00 -19.52
C GLN A 112 -5.14 -2.67 -18.42
N ALA A 113 -5.63 -3.78 -17.87
CA ALA A 113 -4.97 -4.46 -16.76
C ALA A 113 -4.75 -5.94 -17.09
N TRP A 114 -3.56 -6.43 -16.77
CA TRP A 114 -3.17 -7.83 -16.91
C TRP A 114 -2.63 -8.36 -15.58
N ASP A 115 -2.90 -9.63 -15.31
CA ASP A 115 -2.29 -10.31 -14.18
C ASP A 115 -0.78 -10.49 -14.42
N HIS A 116 0.03 -10.37 -13.37
CA HIS A 116 1.43 -10.78 -13.39
C HIS A 116 1.82 -11.51 -12.12
N ALA A 117 2.94 -12.23 -12.14
CA ALA A 117 3.47 -12.87 -10.95
C ALA A 117 3.83 -11.81 -9.89
N PRO A 118 3.42 -11.98 -8.62
CA PRO A 118 3.80 -11.07 -7.55
C PRO A 118 5.32 -10.93 -7.49
N ARG A 119 5.82 -9.70 -7.38
CA ARG A 119 7.24 -9.43 -7.14
C ARG A 119 7.45 -8.97 -5.70
N HIS A 120 8.61 -9.32 -5.18
CA HIS A 120 9.03 -8.93 -3.86
C HIS A 120 10.38 -8.23 -3.94
N LEU A 121 10.59 -7.19 -3.15
CA LEU A 121 11.88 -6.54 -3.05
C LEU A 121 12.74 -7.28 -2.03
N PRO A 122 13.88 -7.88 -2.38
CA PRO A 122 14.80 -8.40 -1.39
C PRO A 122 15.33 -7.25 -0.51
N LEU A 123 15.16 -7.37 0.80
CA LEU A 123 15.61 -6.41 1.81
C LEU A 123 16.79 -6.96 2.63
N GLY A 124 17.57 -7.87 2.03
CA GLY A 124 18.68 -8.59 2.66
C GLY A 124 18.62 -10.10 2.45
N LEU A 125 19.55 -10.83 3.09
CA LEU A 125 19.85 -12.25 2.84
C LEU A 125 18.66 -13.22 2.90
N ASN A 126 17.62 -12.94 3.69
CA ASN A 126 16.47 -13.84 3.87
C ASN A 126 15.13 -13.10 3.95
N ARG A 127 15.03 -11.88 3.41
CA ARG A 127 13.85 -11.03 3.61
C ARG A 127 13.41 -10.38 2.34
N THR A 128 12.11 -10.29 2.17
CA THR A 128 11.49 -9.68 1.01
C THR A 128 10.30 -8.83 1.42
N ALA A 129 10.21 -7.58 0.95
CA ALA A 129 8.99 -6.80 1.06
C ALA A 129 7.97 -7.29 0.04
N SER A 130 6.86 -7.84 0.53
CA SER A 130 5.70 -8.12 -0.31
C SER A 130 4.86 -6.87 -0.48
N ILE A 131 4.94 -6.29 -1.67
CA ILE A 131 4.18 -5.09 -2.04
C ILE A 131 2.74 -5.48 -2.40
N GLY A 132 2.55 -6.63 -3.06
CA GLY A 132 1.23 -7.14 -3.41
C GLY A 132 0.55 -6.33 -4.52
N LEU A 133 1.33 -5.86 -5.50
CA LEU A 133 0.77 -5.53 -6.80
C LEU A 133 0.56 -6.84 -7.54
N GLU A 134 -0.68 -7.12 -7.90
CA GLU A 134 -1.09 -8.36 -8.56
C GLU A 134 -1.41 -8.13 -10.04
N VAL A 135 -1.37 -6.87 -10.48
CA VAL A 135 -1.79 -6.41 -11.80
C VAL A 135 -0.87 -5.33 -12.32
N GLU A 136 -0.58 -5.40 -13.61
CA GLU A 136 0.15 -4.38 -14.35
C GLU A 136 -0.84 -3.67 -15.27
N LEU A 137 -0.75 -2.35 -15.30
CA LEU A 137 -1.62 -1.50 -16.11
C LEU A 137 -0.88 -1.08 -17.38
N VAL A 138 -1.58 -0.98 -18.51
CA VAL A 138 -1.03 -0.38 -19.73
C VAL A 138 -1.94 0.72 -20.22
N SER A 139 -1.31 1.82 -20.60
CA SER A 139 -1.93 2.98 -21.23
C SER A 139 -1.20 3.28 -22.53
N GLY A 140 -1.76 2.88 -23.66
CA GLY A 140 -1.07 2.98 -24.95
C GLY A 140 0.18 2.09 -24.97
N SER A 141 1.37 2.68 -24.95
CA SER A 141 2.65 1.98 -24.87
C SER A 141 3.29 2.00 -23.47
N GLU A 142 2.69 2.69 -22.50
CA GLU A 142 3.23 2.81 -21.14
C GLU A 142 2.81 1.63 -20.29
N LEU A 143 3.77 0.93 -19.68
CA LEU A 143 3.54 -0.02 -18.60
C LEU A 143 3.55 0.72 -17.26
N ILE A 144 2.56 0.47 -16.40
CA ILE A 144 2.35 1.21 -15.16
C ILE A 144 2.09 0.22 -14.01
N PHE A 145 2.83 0.38 -12.92
CA PHE A 145 2.59 -0.27 -11.64
C PHE A 145 1.91 0.71 -10.69
N GLN A 146 0.57 0.67 -10.62
CA GLN A 146 -0.21 1.53 -9.74
C GLN A 146 -0.56 0.83 -8.44
N TYR A 147 -0.15 1.40 -7.30
CA TYR A 147 -0.54 0.96 -5.96
C TYR A 147 -1.75 1.74 -5.44
N PRO A 148 -2.93 1.11 -5.24
CA PRO A 148 -4.09 1.78 -4.66
C PRO A 148 -4.04 1.73 -3.14
N TYR A 149 -4.14 2.89 -2.50
CA TYR A 149 -4.05 2.97 -1.04
C TYR A 149 -5.24 3.70 -0.40
N PRO A 150 -6.21 2.98 0.19
CA PRO A 150 -7.31 3.58 0.92
C PRO A 150 -6.85 4.03 2.31
N ARG A 151 -7.14 5.30 2.63
CA ARG A 151 -6.80 5.85 3.95
C ARG A 151 -7.67 7.03 4.31
N LYS A 152 -7.52 7.43 5.58
CA LYS A 152 -8.26 8.54 6.15
C LYS A 152 -7.55 9.86 5.85
N SER A 153 -6.32 10.07 6.34
CA SER A 153 -5.55 11.30 6.09
C SER A 153 -4.75 11.22 4.78
N ARG A 154 -4.10 12.31 4.33
CA ARG A 154 -3.11 12.36 3.20
C ARG A 154 -1.69 11.96 3.65
N LEU A 155 -0.88 11.41 2.73
CA LEU A 155 0.48 10.94 3.02
C LEU A 155 1.33 12.17 2.81
N ASP A 156 2.32 12.36 3.66
CA ASP A 156 3.35 13.34 3.38
C ASP A 156 4.14 12.91 2.14
N ASP A 157 4.69 13.90 1.43
CA ASP A 157 5.38 13.67 0.17
C ASP A 157 6.60 12.77 0.36
N SER A 158 7.31 12.87 1.48
CA SER A 158 8.46 12.00 1.77
C SER A 158 8.07 10.51 1.86
N THR A 159 6.96 10.18 2.52
CA THR A 159 6.45 8.80 2.57
C THR A 159 6.02 8.31 1.20
N ILE A 160 5.40 9.18 0.38
CA ILE A 160 5.06 8.84 -1.02
C ILE A 160 6.33 8.54 -1.81
N THR A 161 7.38 9.37 -1.64
CA THR A 161 8.67 9.20 -2.31
C THR A 161 9.32 7.87 -1.96
N VAL A 162 9.41 7.54 -0.67
CA VAL A 162 9.95 6.24 -0.21
C VAL A 162 9.13 5.08 -0.75
N LEU A 163 7.79 5.18 -0.66
CA LEU A 163 6.88 4.12 -1.12
C LEU A 163 7.04 3.82 -2.61
N LEU A 164 6.99 4.84 -3.45
CA LEU A 164 7.09 4.66 -4.90
C LEU A 164 8.49 4.23 -5.33
N SER A 165 9.54 4.66 -4.62
CA SER A 165 10.90 4.18 -4.84
C SER A 165 11.03 2.67 -4.54
N ILE A 166 10.46 2.20 -3.42
CA ILE A 166 10.44 0.76 -3.08
C ILE A 166 9.71 -0.05 -4.15
N ILE A 167 8.56 0.45 -4.65
CA ILE A 167 7.80 -0.23 -5.70
C ILE A 167 8.59 -0.27 -7.01
N HIS A 168 9.21 0.84 -7.40
CA HIS A 168 10.04 0.93 -8.60
C HIS A 168 11.14 -0.13 -8.59
N HIS A 169 11.93 -0.20 -7.51
CA HIS A 169 13.02 -1.18 -7.42
C HIS A 169 12.57 -2.64 -7.38
N ALA A 170 11.30 -2.89 -7.05
CA ALA A 170 10.73 -4.24 -7.05
C ALA A 170 10.12 -4.65 -8.39
N TYR A 171 9.52 -3.70 -9.13
CA TYR A 171 8.69 -3.99 -10.30
C TYR A 171 9.26 -3.47 -11.61
N ALA A 172 9.86 -2.27 -11.61
CA ALA A 172 10.40 -1.61 -12.79
C ALA A 172 11.86 -2.03 -13.05
N ILE A 173 12.08 -3.34 -13.24
CA ILE A 173 13.41 -3.93 -13.46
C ILE A 173 13.42 -4.92 -14.64
N GLY A 174 14.58 -5.12 -15.26
CA GLY A 174 14.76 -6.00 -16.42
C GLY A 174 13.91 -5.51 -17.59
N ASP A 175 13.10 -6.40 -18.19
CA ASP A 175 12.19 -6.06 -19.29
C ASP A 175 11.14 -4.99 -18.95
N ARG A 176 11.01 -4.62 -17.67
CA ARG A 176 10.07 -3.62 -17.15
C ARG A 176 10.77 -2.34 -16.67
N GLU A 177 12.04 -2.14 -16.98
CA GLU A 177 12.82 -0.97 -16.50
C GLU A 177 12.19 0.39 -16.86
N LYS A 178 11.43 0.45 -17.96
CA LYS A 178 10.71 1.66 -18.41
C LYS A 178 9.31 1.80 -17.83
N ALA A 179 8.93 0.92 -16.90
CA ALA A 179 7.61 0.97 -16.30
C ALA A 179 7.50 2.16 -15.34
N GLU A 180 6.39 2.86 -15.47
CA GLU A 180 6.01 3.93 -14.57
C GLU A 180 5.45 3.37 -13.28
N VAL A 181 5.58 4.12 -12.19
CA VAL A 181 5.08 3.71 -10.88
C VAL A 181 4.18 4.80 -10.33
N GLU A 182 2.98 4.41 -9.92
CA GLU A 182 1.95 5.33 -9.47
C GLU A 182 1.40 4.95 -8.09
N LEU A 183 1.02 5.96 -7.31
CA LEU A 183 0.17 5.83 -6.15
C LEU A 183 -1.23 6.33 -6.54
N ALA A 184 -2.24 5.46 -6.48
CA ALA A 184 -3.61 5.91 -6.37
C ALA A 184 -3.91 6.18 -4.89
N ASP A 185 -3.71 7.44 -4.48
CA ASP A 185 -3.97 7.92 -3.12
C ASP A 185 -5.48 8.13 -2.98
N LEU A 186 -6.15 7.20 -2.29
CA LEU A 186 -7.59 7.21 -2.08
C LEU A 186 -7.93 7.82 -0.72
N SER A 187 -7.15 8.79 -0.24
CA SER A 187 -7.39 9.47 1.03
C SER A 187 -8.70 10.30 1.05
N CYS A 188 -9.20 10.56 2.25
CA CYS A 188 -10.29 11.50 2.47
C CYS A 188 -9.72 12.90 2.72
N ASP A 189 -10.45 13.95 2.31
CA ASP A 189 -10.20 15.27 2.87
C ASP A 189 -10.77 15.33 4.29
N PHE A 190 -9.95 15.77 5.24
CA PHE A 190 -10.45 16.25 6.52
C PHE A 190 -10.16 17.75 6.58
N GLU A 191 -11.21 18.55 6.49
CA GLU A 191 -11.15 19.91 6.98
C GLU A 191 -11.19 19.84 8.52
N THR A 192 -10.06 20.11 9.18
CA THR A 192 -9.93 20.42 10.62
C THR A 192 -10.20 19.33 11.69
N ARG A 193 -9.74 19.62 12.91
CA ARG A 193 -9.77 18.75 14.10
C ARG A 193 -11.18 18.62 14.69
N ASP A 194 -12.06 19.59 14.44
CA ASP A 194 -13.42 19.66 15.00
C ASP A 194 -14.40 18.75 14.24
N MET A 195 -14.25 18.60 12.92
CA MET A 195 -15.07 17.68 12.10
C MET A 195 -14.88 16.20 12.44
N ARG A 196 -13.78 15.82 13.14
CA ARG A 196 -13.57 14.44 13.64
C ARG A 196 -14.55 14.04 14.75
N ARG A 197 -15.12 14.99 15.51
CA ARG A 197 -16.04 14.69 16.61
C ARG A 197 -17.47 14.40 16.14
N GLU A 198 -17.86 14.85 14.94
CA GLU A 198 -19.27 14.87 14.51
C GLU A 198 -19.74 13.69 13.65
N LYS A 199 -18.88 12.70 13.33
CA LYS A 199 -19.26 11.51 12.52
C LYS A 199 -19.96 11.85 11.17
N LEU A 200 -19.75 13.04 10.61
CA LEU A 200 -20.25 13.45 9.29
C LEU A 200 -19.29 13.03 8.14
N PRO A 201 -19.78 12.86 6.88
CA PRO A 201 -19.11 12.07 5.82
C PRO A 201 -17.81 12.70 5.28
N LYS A 202 -16.74 11.96 4.97
CA LYS A 202 -16.59 10.79 4.07
C LYS A 202 -16.62 11.13 2.55
N THR A 203 -15.96 12.20 2.10
CA THR A 203 -15.70 12.38 0.67
C THR A 203 -14.22 12.10 0.39
N ARG A 204 -13.93 10.98 -0.26
CA ARG A 204 -12.59 10.72 -0.80
C ARG A 204 -12.23 11.80 -1.82
N SER A 205 -10.99 12.29 -1.74
CA SER A 205 -10.39 13.16 -2.76
C SER A 205 -9.29 12.36 -3.46
N PRO A 206 -9.65 11.36 -4.28
CA PRO A 206 -8.69 10.46 -4.87
C PRO A 206 -7.77 11.20 -5.85
N ARG A 207 -6.50 10.86 -5.87
CA ARG A 207 -5.52 11.37 -6.83
C ARG A 207 -4.53 10.31 -7.27
N ILE A 208 -4.00 10.46 -8.47
CA ILE A 208 -2.88 9.67 -8.96
C ILE A 208 -1.62 10.52 -8.77
N ILE A 209 -0.62 9.94 -8.11
CA ILE A 209 0.68 10.56 -7.90
C ILE A 209 1.72 9.70 -8.61
N ARG A 210 2.56 10.35 -9.41
CA ARG A 210 3.68 9.75 -10.12
C ARG A 210 4.92 10.60 -9.80
N LEU A 211 6.03 9.96 -9.50
CA LEU A 211 7.31 10.65 -9.31
C LEU A 211 8.03 10.77 -10.63
N GLN A 212 8.83 11.82 -10.78
CA GLN A 212 9.80 11.84 -11.87
C GLN A 212 10.95 10.87 -11.53
N PRO A 213 11.63 10.31 -12.53
CA PRO A 213 12.79 9.44 -12.29
C PRO A 213 13.87 10.10 -11.41
N SER A 214 14.01 11.43 -11.48
CA SER A 214 14.93 12.21 -10.65
C SER A 214 14.58 12.23 -9.16
N ASP A 215 13.31 11.98 -8.82
CA ASP A 215 12.81 12.03 -7.44
C ASP A 215 12.89 10.65 -6.76
N LEU A 216 13.23 9.59 -7.50
CA LEU A 216 13.35 8.24 -6.98
C LEU A 216 14.61 8.10 -6.11
N ILE A 217 14.43 7.56 -4.91
CA ILE A 217 15.54 7.26 -4.01
C ILE A 217 16.19 5.96 -4.48
N SER A 218 17.51 5.97 -4.66
CA SER A 218 18.27 4.77 -5.02
C SER A 218 18.20 3.70 -3.93
N LEU A 219 18.39 2.42 -4.31
CA LEU A 219 18.49 1.33 -3.33
C LEU A 219 19.64 1.52 -2.34
N GLU A 220 20.75 2.08 -2.79
CA GLU A 220 21.91 2.38 -1.93
C GLU A 220 21.56 3.37 -0.81
N ASN A 221 20.68 4.34 -1.11
CA ASN A 221 20.22 5.32 -0.14
C ASN A 221 19.08 4.78 0.74
N LEU A 222 18.21 3.91 0.23
CA LEU A 222 17.14 3.28 1.01
C LEU A 222 17.65 2.17 1.93
N GLY A 223 18.68 1.44 1.51
CA GLY A 223 19.19 0.25 2.19
C GLY A 223 19.54 0.47 3.67
N PRO A 224 20.33 1.50 4.03
CA PRO A 224 20.68 1.80 5.41
C PRO A 224 19.47 2.06 6.31
N ASP A 225 18.47 2.79 5.82
CA ASP A 225 17.27 3.09 6.63
C ASP A 225 16.36 1.86 6.78
N ILE A 226 16.24 1.05 5.74
CA ILE A 226 15.53 -0.23 5.82
C ILE A 226 16.23 -1.16 6.81
N GLN A 227 17.57 -1.23 6.78
CA GLN A 227 18.34 -2.01 7.73
C GLN A 227 18.16 -1.48 9.16
N SER A 228 18.18 -0.16 9.34
CA SER A 228 17.93 0.48 10.63
C SER A 228 16.56 0.10 11.22
N VAL A 229 15.50 0.03 10.42
CA VAL A 229 14.18 -0.46 10.89
C VAL A 229 14.29 -1.89 11.43
N GLN A 230 15.05 -2.74 10.76
CA GLN A 230 15.23 -4.13 11.17
C GLN A 230 15.99 -4.26 12.48
N ASP A 231 17.13 -3.57 12.58
CA ASP A 231 18.01 -3.62 13.74
C ASP A 231 17.29 -3.09 14.98
N LEU A 232 16.55 -1.99 14.83
CA LEU A 232 15.76 -1.39 15.91
C LEU A 232 14.63 -2.32 16.38
N LEU A 233 13.95 -3.04 15.48
CA LEU A 233 12.93 -4.01 15.90
C LEU A 233 13.53 -5.19 16.65
N LEU A 234 14.71 -5.68 16.26
CA LEU A 234 15.43 -6.71 17.00
C LEU A 234 15.82 -6.21 18.40
N GLU A 235 16.42 -5.03 18.48
CA GLU A 235 16.81 -4.38 19.73
C GLU A 235 15.61 -4.20 20.67
N LEU A 236 14.50 -3.64 20.16
CA LEU A 236 13.25 -3.48 20.92
C LEU A 236 12.67 -4.84 21.38
N GLY A 237 12.87 -5.89 20.60
CA GLY A 237 12.48 -7.26 20.97
C GLY A 237 13.27 -7.83 22.15
N ASP A 238 14.50 -7.35 22.35
CA ASP A 238 15.43 -7.76 23.40
C ASP A 238 15.38 -6.86 24.65
N GLU A 239 14.81 -5.65 24.56
CA GLU A 239 14.50 -4.80 25.71
C GLU A 239 13.59 -5.56 26.70
N SER A 240 13.90 -5.47 28.01
CA SER A 240 13.02 -6.00 29.07
C SER A 240 11.59 -5.44 28.95
N ASP A 241 10.61 -6.22 29.42
CA ASP A 241 9.21 -5.82 29.42
C ASP A 241 8.97 -4.55 30.27
#